data_AF-A0A2S4LFU8-F1
#
_entry.id   AF-A0A2S4LFU8-F1
#
_cell.length_a   1.000
_cell.length_b   1.000
_cell.length_c   1.000
_cell.angle_alpha   90.00
_cell.angle_beta   90.00
_cell.angle_gamma   90.00
#
_symmetry.space_group_name_H-M   'P 1'
#
loop_
_entity.id
_entity.type
_entity.pdbx_description
1 polymer ?
#
loop_
_entity_poly.entity_id
_entity_poly.type
_entity_poly.pdbx_seq_one_letter_code
_entity_poly.pdbx_strand_id
1 'polypeptide(L)'
;MRGTSEAETAFEGGTTAVPYRSLGKPFLAALEALAQSPDGNWWADVLADPDLLLAVRDRSLNVYHRGASLFRITPAGEGVAAETHAKYLVRQRQVLTRLGPDGGFDLDPGSSVWTRYEGLGTLAEMKRAAAALSGLEKTGVHALVQASPNVVDVEIALTSTPAAAAAVEPDGAEANAALLAPEAEAHATPAQPRQDRLDVASVEERGVPGEAWLVFHEAKLAANPGLRSKTTPAIVAQVARYRAALTEQAERLVAGYPALCRDLVRLDALRNAVRAARGLDAVTPRDPLIAEVASGACRLRIDPEPRLVVFGFDADQRDGALRAITDDLRGRHSLQVYAVGRPNGRTTAAFRRPSDPV
;
A
#
# COMPACT_ATOMS: atom_id res chain seq x y z
N MET A 1 -60.53 -29.52 -1.14
CA MET A 1 -60.48 -28.53 -0.04
C MET A 1 -59.76 -29.18 1.13
N ARG A 2 -58.95 -28.40 1.87
CA ARG A 2 -57.77 -28.78 2.69
C ARG A 2 -56.52 -28.87 1.80
N GLY A 3 -55.56 -27.96 1.86
CA GLY A 3 -55.23 -26.98 2.90
C GLY A 3 -53.74 -27.09 3.12
N THR A 4 -52.98 -26.31 2.35
CA THR A 4 -51.53 -26.13 2.40
C THR A 4 -51.11 -25.46 3.71
N SER A 5 -50.16 -26.05 4.44
CA SER A 5 -49.34 -25.37 5.44
C SER A 5 -48.22 -26.31 5.88
N GLU A 6 -47.00 -26.08 5.40
CA GLU A 6 -45.76 -26.22 6.17
C GLU A 6 -44.64 -25.49 5.41
N ALA A 7 -44.65 -24.17 5.61
CA ALA A 7 -43.48 -23.33 5.78
C ALA A 7 -42.64 -23.91 6.94
N GLU A 8 -41.32 -23.81 7.06
CA GLU A 8 -40.28 -23.03 6.40
C GLU A 8 -39.00 -23.38 7.19
N THR A 9 -38.10 -24.17 6.62
CA THR A 9 -36.74 -24.34 7.14
C THR A 9 -35.81 -24.61 5.96
N ALA A 10 -35.36 -23.53 5.32
CA ALA A 10 -34.21 -23.55 4.45
C ALA A 10 -33.59 -22.14 4.44
N PHE A 11 -32.94 -21.76 5.55
CA PHE A 11 -31.90 -20.73 5.49
C PHE A 11 -30.59 -21.45 5.16
N GLU A 12 -30.43 -21.77 3.87
CA GLU A 12 -29.18 -22.31 3.34
C GLU A 12 -28.10 -21.23 3.44
N GLY A 13 -26.97 -21.63 4.02
CA GLY A 13 -25.75 -20.87 4.07
C GLY A 13 -25.23 -20.59 2.67
N GLY A 14 -25.56 -19.42 2.14
CA GLY A 14 -24.82 -18.83 1.04
C GLY A 14 -23.46 -18.39 1.55
N THR A 15 -22.41 -19.18 1.27
CA THR A 15 -21.03 -18.75 1.38
C THR A 15 -20.82 -17.60 0.40
N THR A 16 -21.15 -16.38 0.84
CA THR A 16 -20.84 -15.16 0.11
C THR A 16 -19.33 -15.08 0.01
N ALA A 17 -18.80 -15.34 -1.18
CA ALA A 17 -17.37 -15.25 -1.44
C ALA A 17 -16.89 -13.86 -1.00
N VAL A 18 -15.88 -13.82 -0.14
CA VAL A 18 -15.30 -12.56 0.32
C VAL A 18 -14.76 -11.81 -0.91
N PRO A 19 -15.15 -10.54 -1.13
CA PRO A 19 -14.66 -9.78 -2.27
C PRO A 19 -13.13 -9.73 -2.31
N TYR A 20 -12.57 -9.70 -3.53
CA TYR A 20 -11.13 -9.75 -3.82
C TYR A 20 -10.25 -8.68 -3.10
N ARG A 21 -10.85 -7.67 -2.48
CA ARG A 21 -10.17 -6.62 -1.70
C ARG A 21 -10.91 -6.32 -0.40
N SER A 22 -11.21 -7.37 0.36
CA SER A 22 -11.80 -7.24 1.68
C SER A 22 -11.12 -8.17 2.68
N LEU A 23 -11.00 -7.69 3.92
CA LEU A 23 -10.58 -8.49 5.07
C LEU A 23 -11.70 -9.46 5.48
N GLY A 24 -12.96 -9.10 5.23
CA GLY A 24 -14.14 -9.84 5.68
C GLY A 24 -14.44 -9.59 7.16
N LYS A 25 -15.71 -9.83 7.54
CA LYS A 25 -16.19 -9.55 8.90
C LYS A 25 -15.43 -10.31 10.00
N PRO A 26 -15.14 -11.63 9.87
CA PRO A 26 -14.45 -12.36 10.93
C PRO A 26 -13.05 -11.84 11.21
N PHE A 27 -12.30 -11.51 10.15
CA PHE A 27 -10.93 -11.03 10.32
C PHE A 27 -10.89 -9.63 10.93
N LEU A 28 -11.79 -8.73 10.52
CA LEU A 28 -11.93 -7.41 11.15
C LEU A 28 -12.29 -7.52 12.64
N ALA A 29 -13.24 -8.38 13.00
CA ALA A 29 -13.60 -8.60 14.40
C ALA A 29 -12.40 -9.13 15.22
N ALA A 30 -11.58 -10.01 14.64
CA ALA A 30 -10.36 -10.49 15.28
C ALA A 30 -9.31 -9.37 15.47
N LEU A 31 -9.16 -8.46 14.50
CA LEU A 31 -8.28 -7.28 14.64
C LEU A 31 -8.78 -6.30 15.70
N GLU A 32 -10.10 -6.09 15.80
CA GLU A 32 -10.74 -5.26 16.82
C GLU A 32 -10.54 -5.86 18.22
N ALA A 33 -10.75 -7.17 18.37
CA ALA A 33 -10.52 -7.89 19.62
C ALA A 33 -9.04 -7.86 20.02
N LEU A 34 -8.12 -8.04 19.06
CA LEU A 34 -6.68 -7.96 19.33
C LEU A 34 -6.28 -6.58 19.85
N ALA A 35 -6.86 -5.50 19.32
CA ALA A 35 -6.51 -4.13 19.75
C ALA A 35 -6.86 -3.85 21.22
N GLN A 36 -7.75 -4.65 21.82
CA GLN A 36 -8.18 -4.55 23.21
C GLN A 36 -7.52 -5.60 24.12
N SER A 37 -6.80 -6.57 23.55
CA SER A 37 -6.18 -7.67 24.28
C SER A 37 -4.86 -7.24 24.96
N PRO A 38 -4.55 -7.70 26.17
CA PRO A 38 -3.25 -7.49 26.81
C PRO A 38 -2.06 -7.97 25.97
N ASP A 39 -2.24 -9.05 25.19
CA ASP A 39 -1.21 -9.61 24.30
C ASP A 39 -1.16 -8.89 22.94
N GLY A 40 -2.10 -7.98 22.69
CA GLY A 40 -2.23 -7.20 21.45
C GLY A 40 -1.49 -5.86 21.45
N ASN A 41 -0.59 -5.64 22.41
CA ASN A 41 0.13 -4.36 22.55
C ASN A 41 0.84 -3.92 21.25
N TRP A 42 1.38 -4.87 20.48
CA TRP A 42 2.03 -4.57 19.20
C TRP A 42 1.06 -3.98 18.17
N TRP A 43 -0.17 -4.49 18.13
CA TRP A 43 -1.18 -4.03 17.17
C TRP A 43 -1.75 -2.67 17.59
N ALA A 44 -1.98 -2.48 18.89
CA ALA A 44 -2.35 -1.17 19.43
C ALA A 44 -1.26 -0.10 19.18
N ASP A 45 0.02 -0.48 19.24
CA ASP A 45 1.14 0.40 18.90
C ASP A 45 1.16 0.76 17.39
N VAL A 46 0.87 -0.20 16.51
CA VAL A 46 0.73 0.05 15.07
C VAL A 46 -0.44 1.00 14.77
N LEU A 47 -1.61 0.77 15.38
CA LEU A 47 -2.79 1.63 15.23
C LEU A 47 -2.53 3.05 15.74
N ALA A 48 -1.75 3.17 16.82
CA ALA A 48 -1.38 4.44 17.43
C ALA A 48 -0.33 5.22 16.63
N ASP A 49 0.45 4.62 15.74
CA ASP A 49 1.50 5.33 14.99
C ASP A 49 0.94 5.97 13.70
N PRO A 50 0.80 7.31 13.62
CA PRO A 50 0.19 7.99 12.47
C PRO A 50 1.06 7.94 11.21
N ASP A 51 2.31 7.50 11.33
CA ASP A 51 3.25 7.42 10.22
C ASP A 51 3.21 6.05 9.50
N LEU A 52 2.44 5.09 10.03
CA LEU A 52 2.23 3.79 9.41
C LEU A 52 0.99 3.80 8.51
N LEU A 53 1.16 3.32 7.27
CA LEU A 53 0.07 3.12 6.32
C LEU A 53 -0.47 1.70 6.44
N LEU A 54 -1.79 1.57 6.49
CA LEU A 54 -2.49 0.28 6.49
C LEU A 54 -3.07 0.04 5.10
N ALA A 55 -2.75 -1.09 4.48
CA ALA A 55 -3.23 -1.46 3.15
C ALA A 55 -3.84 -2.86 3.16
N VAL A 56 -5.07 -2.99 2.70
CA VAL A 56 -5.77 -4.27 2.60
C VAL A 56 -5.41 -4.93 1.27
N ARG A 57 -4.88 -6.15 1.32
CA ARG A 57 -4.42 -6.89 0.14
C ARG A 57 -4.84 -8.34 0.23
N ASP A 58 -5.62 -8.82 -0.74
CA ASP A 58 -6.02 -10.24 -0.86
C ASP A 58 -6.26 -10.93 0.50
N ARG A 59 -7.23 -10.42 1.27
CA ARG A 59 -7.64 -10.92 2.60
C ARG A 59 -6.54 -10.86 3.69
N SER A 60 -5.48 -10.10 3.45
CA SER A 60 -4.45 -9.75 4.42
C SER A 60 -4.42 -8.23 4.63
N LEU A 61 -3.82 -7.81 5.74
CA LEU A 61 -3.58 -6.42 6.07
C LEU A 61 -2.07 -6.19 6.15
N ASN A 62 -1.54 -5.33 5.30
CA ASN A 62 -0.14 -4.97 5.32
C ASN A 62 0.06 -3.62 6.00
N VAL A 63 1.15 -3.51 6.75
CA VAL A 63 1.56 -2.30 7.46
C VAL A 63 2.83 -1.78 6.82
N TYR A 64 2.78 -0.57 6.26
CA TYR A 64 3.88 0.05 5.53
C TYR A 64 4.50 1.22 6.30
N HIS A 65 5.82 1.32 6.20
CA HIS A 65 6.58 2.51 6.55
C HIS A 65 7.54 2.86 5.42
N ARG A 66 7.38 4.03 4.80
CA ARG A 66 8.24 4.52 3.70
C ARG A 66 8.35 3.55 2.52
N GLY A 67 7.27 2.82 2.24
CA GLY A 67 7.16 1.82 1.18
C GLY A 67 7.79 0.45 1.50
N ALA A 68 8.27 0.24 2.73
CA ALA A 68 8.66 -1.06 3.25
C ALA A 68 7.50 -1.71 4.02
N SER A 69 7.18 -2.97 3.71
CA SER A 69 6.13 -3.75 4.39
C SER A 69 6.67 -4.27 5.72
N LEU A 70 6.37 -3.59 6.83
CA LEU A 70 6.78 -3.99 8.18
C LEU A 70 6.08 -5.27 8.64
N PHE A 71 4.77 -5.34 8.41
CA PHE A 71 3.96 -6.49 8.78
C PHE A 71 3.05 -6.91 7.64
N ARG A 72 2.89 -8.22 7.49
CA ARG A 72 1.76 -8.84 6.77
C ARG A 72 0.91 -9.56 7.80
N ILE A 73 -0.34 -9.14 7.95
CA ILE A 73 -1.26 -9.66 8.97
C ILE A 73 -2.34 -10.47 8.27
N THR A 74 -2.56 -11.70 8.73
CA THR A 74 -3.51 -12.64 8.14
C THR A 74 -4.40 -13.28 9.21
N PRO A 75 -5.59 -13.78 8.86
CA PRO A 75 -6.37 -14.62 9.78
C PRO A 75 -5.59 -15.88 10.15
N ALA A 76 -5.67 -16.32 11.41
CA ALA A 76 -5.03 -17.54 11.90
C ALA A 76 -5.88 -18.19 12.99
N GLY A 77 -6.52 -19.33 12.67
CA GLY A 77 -7.42 -20.01 13.61
C GLY A 77 -8.51 -19.07 14.15
N GLU A 78 -8.59 -18.93 15.48
CA GLU A 78 -9.51 -18.01 16.16
C GLU A 78 -8.98 -16.57 16.28
N GLY A 79 -7.80 -16.26 15.75
CA GLY A 79 -7.16 -14.95 15.89
C GLY A 79 -6.49 -14.46 14.61
N VAL A 80 -5.37 -13.76 14.80
CA VAL A 80 -4.58 -13.18 13.71
C VAL A 80 -3.11 -13.57 13.86
N ALA A 81 -2.44 -13.76 12.73
CA ALA A 81 -1.00 -13.93 12.68
C ALA A 81 -0.38 -12.72 11.98
N ALA A 82 0.82 -12.34 12.41
CA ALA A 82 1.61 -11.27 11.79
C ALA A 82 3.00 -11.80 11.43
N GLU A 83 3.42 -11.54 10.19
CA GLU A 83 4.73 -11.89 9.67
C GLU A 83 5.54 -10.62 9.39
N THR A 84 6.85 -10.69 9.56
CA THR A 84 7.79 -9.60 9.27
C THR A 84 9.07 -10.15 8.66
N HIS A 85 9.81 -9.33 7.91
CA HIS A 85 11.12 -9.73 7.41
C HIS A 85 12.16 -9.64 8.54
N ALA A 86 13.03 -10.66 8.64
CA ALA A 86 14.09 -10.72 9.65
C ALA A 86 15.02 -9.49 9.63
N LYS A 87 15.24 -8.88 8.45
CA LYS A 87 16.06 -7.68 8.29
C LYS A 87 15.56 -6.46 9.08
N TYR A 88 14.26 -6.40 9.40
CA TYR A 88 13.70 -5.32 10.23
C TYR A 88 13.86 -5.58 11.74
N LEU A 89 14.28 -6.79 12.13
CA LEU A 89 14.49 -7.16 13.53
C LEU A 89 15.89 -6.79 14.03
N VAL A 90 16.79 -6.31 13.15
CA VAL A 90 18.15 -5.92 13.53
C VAL A 90 18.13 -4.64 14.38
N ARG A 91 18.68 -4.74 15.59
CA ARG A 91 18.78 -3.63 16.54
C ARG A 91 19.82 -2.62 16.08
N GLN A 92 19.38 -1.40 15.82
CA GLN A 92 20.24 -0.31 15.32
C GLN A 92 21.02 0.39 16.47
N ARG A 93 21.57 -0.39 17.40
CA ARG A 93 22.30 0.12 18.59
C ARG A 93 23.81 0.12 18.42
N GLN A 94 24.33 -0.78 17.59
CA GLN A 94 25.75 -0.88 17.26
C GLN A 94 25.91 -0.71 15.75
N VAL A 95 26.59 0.36 15.34
CA VAL A 95 26.80 0.69 13.92
C VAL A 95 27.99 -0.08 13.34
N LEU A 96 28.96 -0.44 14.18
CA LEU A 96 30.22 -1.07 13.78
C LEU A 96 30.57 -2.20 14.73
N THR A 97 31.07 -3.29 14.16
CA THR A 97 31.66 -4.41 14.88
C THR A 97 33.08 -4.64 14.36
N ARG A 98 33.95 -5.23 15.18
CA ARG A 98 35.29 -5.62 14.76
C ARG A 98 35.26 -7.02 14.15
N LEU A 99 35.97 -7.20 13.05
CA LEU A 99 36.29 -8.51 12.51
C LEU A 99 37.50 -9.06 13.27
N GLY A 100 37.28 -10.16 13.98
CA GLY A 100 38.30 -10.89 14.71
C GLY A 100 39.29 -11.61 13.78
N PRO A 101 40.49 -11.94 14.27
CA PRO A 101 41.49 -12.71 13.51
C PRO A 101 41.04 -14.14 13.17
N ASP A 102 40.02 -14.66 13.86
CA ASP A 102 39.35 -15.92 13.60
C ASP A 102 38.23 -15.82 12.54
N GLY A 103 38.00 -14.62 12.01
CA GLY A 103 36.91 -14.34 11.06
C GLY A 103 35.54 -14.13 11.72
N GLY A 104 35.46 -14.15 13.06
CA GLY A 104 34.23 -13.84 13.80
C GLY A 104 33.96 -12.34 13.87
N PHE A 105 32.70 -11.95 14.02
CA PHE A 105 32.34 -10.58 14.36
C PHE A 105 32.18 -10.43 15.87
N ASP A 106 32.75 -9.37 16.44
CA ASP A 106 32.58 -8.97 17.84
C ASP A 106 31.18 -8.35 18.05
N LEU A 107 30.17 -9.22 18.01
CA LEU A 107 28.75 -8.91 18.19
C LEU A 107 28.16 -9.94 19.15
N ASP A 108 27.34 -9.49 20.08
CA ASP A 108 26.46 -10.38 20.84
C ASP A 108 25.17 -10.61 20.05
N PRO A 109 24.92 -11.84 19.53
CA PRO A 109 23.72 -12.12 18.75
C PRO A 109 22.42 -11.87 19.54
N GLY A 110 22.44 -12.11 20.86
CA GLY A 110 21.27 -11.96 21.73
C GLY A 110 20.84 -10.50 21.93
N SER A 111 21.75 -9.55 21.77
CA SER A 111 21.47 -8.12 21.83
C SER A 111 21.41 -7.43 20.47
N SER A 112 21.63 -8.17 19.38
CA SER A 112 21.68 -7.64 18.01
C SER A 112 20.35 -7.76 17.25
N VAL A 113 19.45 -8.66 17.67
CA VAL A 113 18.18 -8.92 16.98
C VAL A 113 17.01 -8.97 17.97
N TRP A 114 15.87 -8.39 17.60
CA TRP A 114 14.61 -8.56 18.31
C TRP A 114 14.06 -9.98 18.12
N THR A 115 13.91 -10.73 19.19
CA THR A 115 13.25 -12.06 19.19
C THR A 115 11.83 -12.00 19.74
N ARG A 116 11.45 -10.87 20.34
CA ARG A 116 10.12 -10.57 20.88
C ARG A 116 9.78 -9.10 20.66
N TYR A 117 8.49 -8.81 20.58
CA TYR A 117 7.98 -7.44 20.57
C TYR A 117 7.92 -6.90 22.01
N GLU A 118 8.68 -5.86 22.29
CA GLU A 118 8.82 -5.26 23.63
C GLU A 118 8.31 -3.81 23.64
N GLY A 119 7.19 -3.57 22.94
CA GLY A 119 6.51 -2.28 22.89
C GLY A 119 7.07 -1.32 21.82
N LEU A 120 6.78 -0.03 22.00
CA LEU A 120 7.11 1.06 21.07
C LEU A 120 8.60 1.12 20.68
N GLY A 121 9.52 0.69 21.56
CA GLY A 121 10.95 0.63 21.26
C GLY A 121 11.27 -0.34 20.12
N THR A 122 10.61 -1.50 20.08
CA THR A 122 10.75 -2.47 18.98
C THR A 122 10.24 -1.87 17.68
N LEU A 123 9.04 -1.28 17.68
CA LEU A 123 8.46 -0.66 16.47
C LEU A 123 9.33 0.48 15.93
N ALA A 124 9.88 1.32 16.82
CA ALA A 124 10.77 2.41 16.43
C ALA A 124 12.07 1.90 15.77
N GLU A 125 12.64 0.80 16.25
CA GLU A 125 13.81 0.17 15.61
C GLU A 125 13.46 -0.50 14.28
N MET A 126 12.32 -1.19 14.18
CA MET A 126 11.83 -1.76 12.93
C MET A 126 11.62 -0.67 11.87
N LYS A 127 11.01 0.46 12.23
CA LYS A 127 10.84 1.62 11.33
C LYS A 127 12.19 2.18 10.87
N ARG A 128 13.17 2.30 11.77
CA ARG A 128 14.53 2.76 11.41
C ARG A 128 15.22 1.80 10.44
N ALA A 129 15.18 0.50 10.72
CA ALA A 129 15.75 -0.52 9.84
C ALA A 129 15.08 -0.49 8.45
N ALA A 130 13.75 -0.40 8.41
CA ALA A 130 13.00 -0.30 7.17
C ALA A 130 13.32 0.99 6.38
N ALA A 131 13.42 2.13 7.06
CA ALA A 131 13.76 3.41 6.43
C ALA A 131 15.16 3.40 5.81
N ALA A 132 16.14 2.75 6.45
CA ALA A 132 17.50 2.61 5.91
C ALA A 132 17.56 1.77 4.62
N LEU A 133 16.60 0.86 4.44
CA LEU A 133 16.47 0.01 3.25
C LEU A 133 15.53 0.61 2.18
N SER A 134 14.82 1.69 2.51
CA SER A 134 13.84 2.31 1.62
C SER A 134 14.50 3.28 0.65
N GLY A 135 14.24 3.10 -0.65
CA GLY A 135 14.67 4.07 -1.67
C GLY A 135 13.95 5.42 -1.57
N LEU A 136 14.53 6.44 -2.19
CA LEU A 136 13.94 7.79 -2.26
C LEU A 136 12.56 7.80 -2.93
N GLU A 137 12.34 6.93 -3.94
CA GLU A 137 11.06 6.87 -4.65
C GLU A 137 9.95 6.40 -3.69
N LYS A 138 10.13 5.24 -3.07
CA LYS A 138 9.20 4.69 -2.08
C LYS A 138 8.94 5.63 -0.91
N THR A 139 10.00 6.27 -0.39
CA THR A 139 9.89 7.25 0.70
C THR A 139 9.05 8.45 0.28
N GLY A 140 9.25 8.96 -0.94
CA GLY A 140 8.47 10.07 -1.47
C GLY A 140 7.01 9.70 -1.73
N VAL A 141 6.74 8.53 -2.33
CA VAL A 141 5.37 8.03 -2.53
C VAL A 141 4.63 7.91 -1.19
N HIS A 142 5.27 7.35 -0.16
CA HIS A 142 4.69 7.27 1.18
C HIS A 142 4.26 8.64 1.72
N ALA A 143 5.11 9.66 1.56
CA ALA A 143 4.79 11.02 1.99
C ALA A 143 3.63 11.63 1.18
N LEU A 144 3.56 11.38 -0.13
CA LEU A 144 2.43 11.84 -0.96
C LEU A 144 1.11 11.15 -0.58
N VAL A 145 1.16 9.85 -0.26
CA VAL A 145 -0.02 9.08 0.20
C VAL A 145 -0.52 9.63 1.54
N GLN A 146 0.37 9.87 2.50
CA GLN A 146 0.00 10.44 3.80
C GLN A 146 -0.64 11.84 3.70
N ALA A 147 -0.29 12.61 2.67
CA ALA A 147 -0.87 13.93 2.41
C ALA A 147 -2.18 13.88 1.61
N SER A 148 -2.63 12.71 1.16
CA SER A 148 -3.76 12.56 0.24
C SER A 148 -4.91 11.77 0.89
N PRO A 149 -5.89 12.45 1.52
CA PRO A 149 -6.95 11.78 2.29
C PRO A 149 -7.91 10.95 1.43
N ASN A 150 -7.88 11.13 0.11
CA ASN A 150 -8.71 10.41 -0.85
C ASN A 150 -8.06 9.10 -1.37
N VAL A 151 -6.86 8.75 -0.89
CA VAL A 151 -6.20 7.47 -1.23
C VAL A 151 -6.87 6.31 -0.50
N VAL A 152 -7.13 5.24 -1.26
CA VAL A 152 -7.82 4.02 -0.79
C VAL A 152 -6.97 2.74 -0.91
N ASP A 153 -5.99 2.69 -1.80
CA ASP A 153 -5.14 1.49 -1.96
C ASP A 153 -3.72 1.88 -2.38
N VAL A 154 -2.74 1.05 -2.03
CA VAL A 154 -1.33 1.21 -2.37
C VAL A 154 -0.68 -0.12 -2.74
N GLU A 155 0.25 -0.06 -3.69
CA GLU A 155 0.87 -1.17 -4.43
C GLU A 155 -0.09 -2.28 -4.86
N ILE A 156 -0.82 -1.93 -5.90
CA ILE A 156 -1.97 -2.64 -6.42
C ILE A 156 -1.50 -3.59 -7.49
N ALA A 157 -1.55 -4.87 -7.18
CA ALA A 157 -1.50 -5.93 -8.18
C ALA A 157 -2.85 -6.07 -8.88
N LEU A 158 -2.87 -5.99 -10.20
CA LEU A 158 -4.11 -6.13 -11.00
C LEU A 158 -4.41 -7.57 -11.43
N THR A 159 -3.38 -8.40 -11.60
CA THR A 159 -3.49 -9.72 -12.25
C THR A 159 -3.10 -10.89 -11.36
N SER A 160 -2.98 -10.72 -10.03
CA SER A 160 -2.63 -11.83 -9.13
C SER A 160 -3.69 -12.93 -9.13
N THR A 161 -3.23 -14.17 -9.32
CA THR A 161 -3.92 -15.38 -8.83
C THR A 161 -3.71 -15.48 -7.30
N PRO A 162 -4.68 -16.01 -6.53
CA PRO A 162 -4.63 -16.03 -5.06
C PRO A 162 -3.38 -16.69 -4.44
N ALA A 163 -2.73 -17.60 -5.18
CA ALA A 163 -1.53 -18.29 -4.73
C ALA A 163 -0.25 -17.43 -4.80
N ALA A 164 -0.19 -16.44 -5.69
CA ALA A 164 0.99 -15.60 -5.88
C ALA A 164 1.07 -14.43 -4.88
N ALA A 165 -0.03 -14.07 -4.22
CA ALA A 165 -0.08 -13.00 -3.21
C ALA A 165 0.20 -13.50 -1.78
N ALA A 166 0.42 -14.80 -1.60
CA ALA A 166 0.54 -15.46 -0.30
C ALA A 166 1.98 -15.48 0.26
N ALA A 167 2.99 -15.08 -0.51
CA ALA A 167 4.36 -15.03 -0.04
C ALA A 167 4.64 -13.73 0.74
N VAL A 168 5.60 -13.78 1.67
CA VAL A 168 6.22 -12.57 2.23
C VAL A 168 6.99 -11.91 1.07
N GLU A 169 6.36 -10.92 0.47
CA GLU A 169 6.81 -10.34 -0.79
C GLU A 169 8.17 -9.66 -0.66
N PRO A 170 9.11 -9.90 -1.58
CA PRO A 170 10.43 -9.28 -1.53
C PRO A 170 10.28 -7.76 -1.66
N ASP A 171 10.96 -7.02 -0.78
CA ASP A 171 11.05 -5.58 -0.94
C ASP A 171 11.85 -5.22 -2.21
N GLY A 172 11.67 -4.01 -2.75
CA GLY A 172 12.38 -3.53 -3.94
C GLY A 172 13.91 -3.59 -3.81
N ALA A 173 14.44 -3.54 -2.58
CA ALA A 173 15.85 -3.78 -2.29
C ALA A 173 16.28 -5.25 -2.53
N GLU A 174 15.43 -6.23 -2.19
CA GLU A 174 15.69 -7.67 -2.42
C GLU A 174 15.56 -8.01 -3.91
N ALA A 175 14.59 -7.40 -4.61
CA ALA A 175 14.45 -7.54 -6.06
C ALA A 175 15.68 -7.01 -6.83
N ASN A 176 16.31 -5.94 -6.34
CA ASN A 176 17.53 -5.38 -6.92
C ASN A 176 18.79 -6.18 -6.54
N ALA A 177 18.85 -6.76 -5.34
CA ALA A 177 19.97 -7.60 -4.92
C ALA A 177 20.03 -8.92 -5.69
N ALA A 178 18.86 -9.50 -6.03
CA ALA A 178 18.78 -10.70 -6.86
C ALA A 178 19.37 -10.51 -8.29
N LEU A 179 19.36 -9.28 -8.81
CA LEU A 179 19.98 -8.92 -10.09
C LEU A 179 21.51 -8.82 -10.05
N LEU A 180 22.11 -8.79 -8.85
CA LEU A 180 23.54 -8.62 -8.63
C LEU A 180 24.24 -9.91 -8.15
N ALA A 181 23.50 -11.02 -8.02
CA ALA A 181 24.09 -12.31 -7.69
C ALA A 181 24.90 -12.84 -8.90
N PRO A 182 26.15 -13.29 -8.70
CA PRO A 182 26.92 -13.90 -9.78
C PRO A 182 26.21 -15.17 -10.30
N GLU A 183 26.23 -15.36 -11.62
CA GLU A 183 25.60 -16.46 -12.38
C GLU A 183 26.23 -17.85 -12.11
N ALA A 184 26.61 -18.15 -10.87
CA ALA A 184 27.14 -19.44 -10.48
C ALA A 184 26.07 -20.22 -9.69
N GLU A 185 25.64 -21.32 -10.28
CA GLU A 185 24.71 -22.36 -9.78
C GLU A 185 23.23 -22.16 -10.14
N ALA A 186 22.97 -22.29 -11.43
CA ALA A 186 21.66 -22.56 -12.01
C ALA A 186 21.08 -23.92 -11.54
N HIS A 187 20.38 -23.91 -10.41
CA HIS A 187 19.10 -24.61 -10.33
C HIS A 187 18.00 -23.60 -10.60
N ALA A 188 17.59 -23.56 -11.87
CA ALA A 188 16.60 -22.66 -12.43
C ALA A 188 15.27 -22.74 -11.65
N THR A 189 15.15 -21.91 -10.63
CA THR A 189 13.85 -21.39 -10.23
C THR A 189 13.52 -20.35 -11.29
N PRO A 190 12.44 -20.51 -12.08
CA PRO A 190 12.11 -19.50 -13.09
C PRO A 190 11.94 -18.16 -12.38
N ALA A 191 12.69 -17.16 -12.83
CA ALA A 191 12.51 -15.78 -12.37
C ALA A 191 11.02 -15.47 -12.46
N GLN A 192 10.37 -15.32 -11.31
CA GLN A 192 8.95 -15.00 -11.27
C GLN A 192 8.76 -13.72 -12.09
N PRO A 193 7.80 -13.68 -13.03
CA PRO A 193 7.53 -12.47 -13.78
C PRO A 193 7.25 -11.35 -12.77
N ARG A 194 8.05 -10.28 -12.82
CA ARG A 194 7.84 -9.09 -11.99
C ARG A 194 6.37 -8.71 -12.14
N GLN A 195 5.62 -8.85 -11.06
CA GLN A 195 4.24 -8.46 -11.06
C GLN A 195 4.22 -6.93 -11.17
N ASP A 196 3.83 -6.42 -12.33
CA ASP A 196 3.66 -4.98 -12.54
C ASP A 196 2.54 -4.50 -11.60
N ARG A 197 2.88 -3.56 -10.69
CA ARG A 197 1.98 -3.02 -9.65
C ARG A 197 1.83 -1.53 -9.84
N LEU A 198 0.59 -1.05 -9.80
CA LEU A 198 0.29 0.38 -9.71
C LEU A 198 0.57 0.88 -8.30
N ASP A 199 1.13 2.07 -8.16
CA ASP A 199 1.58 2.57 -6.86
C ASP A 199 0.41 2.95 -5.93
N VAL A 200 -0.61 3.63 -6.46
CA VAL A 200 -1.69 4.24 -5.64
C VAL A 200 -3.04 4.17 -6.36
N ALA A 201 -4.13 3.99 -5.61
CA ALA A 201 -5.48 4.30 -6.05
C ALA A 201 -6.15 5.32 -5.12
N SER A 202 -6.90 6.24 -5.73
CA SER A 202 -7.67 7.26 -5.03
C SER A 202 -9.10 7.32 -5.54
N VAL A 203 -9.99 7.91 -4.75
CA VAL A 203 -11.34 8.25 -5.18
C VAL A 203 -11.46 9.75 -5.48
N GLU A 204 -12.28 10.12 -6.44
CA GLU A 204 -12.58 11.52 -6.76
C GLU A 204 -14.00 11.67 -7.32
N GLU A 205 -14.56 12.88 -7.21
CA GLU A 205 -15.79 13.27 -7.89
C GLU A 205 -15.48 13.81 -9.29
N ARG A 206 -16.49 13.78 -10.18
CA ARG A 206 -16.39 14.39 -11.53
C ARG A 206 -17.57 15.28 -11.89
N GLY A 207 -18.20 15.87 -10.88
CA GLY A 207 -19.37 16.73 -11.06
C GLY A 207 -20.64 15.99 -11.50
N VAL A 208 -20.65 14.66 -11.45
CA VAL A 208 -21.85 13.83 -11.63
C VAL A 208 -22.34 13.43 -10.24
N PRO A 209 -23.50 13.95 -9.77
CA PRO A 209 -24.02 13.61 -8.45
C PRO A 209 -24.23 12.11 -8.27
N GLY A 210 -23.83 11.58 -7.11
CA GLY A 210 -23.99 10.15 -6.78
C GLY A 210 -23.00 9.22 -7.50
N GLU A 211 -21.99 9.76 -8.20
CA GLU A 211 -20.91 8.96 -8.79
C GLU A 211 -19.54 9.33 -8.22
N ALA A 212 -18.76 8.29 -7.91
CA ALA A 212 -17.36 8.41 -7.53
C ALA A 212 -16.50 7.68 -8.57
N TRP A 213 -15.29 8.18 -8.81
CA TRP A 213 -14.34 7.58 -9.74
C TRP A 213 -13.12 7.06 -9.00
N LEU A 214 -12.83 5.78 -9.17
CA LEU A 214 -11.58 5.16 -8.76
C LEU A 214 -10.51 5.45 -9.81
N VAL A 215 -9.45 6.12 -9.38
CA VAL A 215 -8.35 6.56 -10.23
C VAL A 215 -7.06 5.94 -9.77
N PHE A 216 -6.29 5.43 -10.72
CA PHE A 216 -5.02 4.77 -10.46
C PHE A 216 -3.86 5.67 -10.84
N HIS A 217 -2.79 5.60 -10.05
CA HIS A 217 -1.62 6.44 -10.20
C HIS A 217 -0.35 5.59 -10.16
N GLU A 218 0.57 5.91 -11.07
CA GLU A 218 1.97 5.51 -11.03
C GLU A 218 2.79 6.73 -10.63
N ALA A 219 3.69 6.57 -9.67
CA ALA A 219 4.52 7.65 -9.15
C ALA A 219 6.00 7.39 -9.47
N LYS A 220 6.68 8.44 -9.94
CA LYS A 220 8.09 8.37 -10.33
C LYS A 220 8.87 9.55 -9.79
N LEU A 221 10.08 9.29 -9.29
CA LEU A 221 11.03 10.36 -9.07
C LEU A 221 11.35 11.05 -10.41
N ALA A 222 11.51 12.36 -10.41
CA ALA A 222 11.94 13.12 -11.58
C ALA A 222 13.29 12.62 -12.11
N ALA A 223 14.17 12.12 -11.23
CA ALA A 223 15.44 11.51 -11.59
C ALA A 223 15.30 10.13 -12.24
N ASN A 224 14.11 9.53 -12.26
CA ASN A 224 13.91 8.18 -12.79
C ASN A 224 14.26 8.12 -14.30
N PRO A 225 15.20 7.25 -14.71
CA PRO A 225 15.64 7.19 -16.11
C PRO A 225 14.53 6.69 -17.04
N GLY A 226 13.55 5.93 -16.55
CA GLY A 226 12.42 5.42 -17.33
C GLY A 226 11.48 6.50 -17.87
N LEU A 227 11.60 7.74 -17.37
CA LEU A 227 10.90 8.92 -17.89
C LEU A 227 11.55 9.50 -19.16
N ARG A 228 12.76 9.05 -19.51
CA ARG A 228 13.59 9.63 -20.57
C ARG A 228 13.90 8.59 -21.63
N SER A 229 13.85 8.98 -22.90
CA SER A 229 14.30 8.17 -24.02
C SER A 229 14.50 9.04 -25.26
N LYS A 230 15.39 8.62 -26.18
CA LYS A 230 15.51 9.23 -27.51
C LYS A 230 14.34 8.83 -28.43
N THR A 231 13.66 7.73 -28.12
CA THR A 231 12.51 7.23 -28.87
C THR A 231 11.27 7.28 -27.98
N THR A 232 10.90 6.15 -27.37
CA THR A 232 9.75 6.01 -26.48
C THR A 232 10.25 5.71 -25.07
N PRO A 233 9.91 6.52 -24.06
CA PRO A 233 10.23 6.24 -22.66
C PRO A 233 9.60 4.94 -22.17
N ALA A 234 10.30 4.20 -21.29
CA ALA A 234 9.82 2.91 -20.77
C ALA A 234 8.47 3.04 -20.03
N ILE A 235 8.24 4.19 -19.38
CA ILE A 235 6.99 4.49 -18.68
C ILE A 235 5.76 4.45 -19.60
N VAL A 236 5.91 4.76 -20.89
CA VAL A 236 4.80 4.74 -21.85
C VAL A 236 4.27 3.32 -22.04
N ALA A 237 5.17 2.36 -22.24
CA ALA A 237 4.79 0.96 -22.38
C ALA A 237 4.21 0.40 -21.08
N GLN A 238 4.73 0.84 -19.93
CA GLN A 238 4.21 0.45 -18.62
C GLN A 238 2.78 0.94 -18.40
N VAL A 239 2.50 2.23 -18.63
CA VAL A 239 1.14 2.81 -18.51
C VAL A 239 0.17 2.16 -19.49
N ALA A 240 0.61 1.83 -20.70
CA ALA A 240 -0.23 1.12 -21.67
C ALA A 240 -0.65 -0.27 -21.17
N ARG A 241 0.24 -1.03 -20.52
CA ARG A 241 -0.10 -2.32 -19.90
C ARG A 241 -1.09 -2.15 -18.76
N TYR A 242 -0.90 -1.14 -17.91
CA TYR A 242 -1.85 -0.84 -16.84
C TYR A 242 -3.23 -0.49 -17.37
N ARG A 243 -3.32 0.37 -18.40
CA ARG A 243 -4.59 0.72 -19.04
C ARG A 243 -5.33 -0.52 -19.54
N ALA A 244 -4.63 -1.44 -20.20
CA ALA A 244 -5.21 -2.70 -20.67
C ALA A 244 -5.74 -3.54 -19.51
N ALA A 245 -4.93 -3.74 -18.47
CA ALA A 245 -5.31 -4.52 -17.29
C ALA A 245 -6.47 -3.89 -16.50
N LEU A 246 -6.50 -2.56 -16.36
CA LEU A 246 -7.60 -1.84 -15.71
C LEU A 246 -8.91 -1.98 -16.49
N THR A 247 -8.83 -1.92 -17.83
CA THR A 247 -10.00 -2.11 -18.70
C THR A 247 -10.54 -3.53 -18.55
N GLU A 248 -9.67 -4.54 -18.58
CA GLU A 248 -10.04 -5.95 -18.43
C GLU A 248 -10.63 -6.26 -17.05
N GLN A 249 -10.04 -5.72 -15.98
CA GLN A 249 -10.44 -6.03 -14.60
C GLN A 249 -11.49 -5.05 -14.04
N ALA A 250 -12.03 -4.13 -14.84
CA ALA A 250 -12.88 -3.03 -14.38
C ALA A 250 -14.07 -3.51 -13.53
N GLU A 251 -14.83 -4.50 -13.99
CA GLU A 251 -16.00 -5.01 -13.27
C GLU A 251 -15.64 -5.61 -11.91
N ARG A 252 -14.56 -6.39 -11.87
CA ARG A 252 -14.04 -6.98 -10.63
C ARG A 252 -13.55 -5.90 -9.64
N LEU A 253 -12.93 -4.84 -10.15
CA LEU A 253 -12.48 -3.71 -9.32
C LEU A 253 -13.69 -2.94 -8.75
N VAL A 254 -14.71 -2.64 -9.55
CA VAL A 254 -15.96 -2.01 -9.07
C VAL A 254 -16.66 -2.85 -8.00
N ALA A 255 -16.65 -4.18 -8.14
CA ALA A 255 -17.25 -5.07 -7.15
C ALA A 255 -16.43 -5.13 -5.84
N GLY A 256 -15.11 -5.03 -5.92
CA GLY A 256 -14.21 -5.18 -4.77
C GLY A 256 -14.00 -3.91 -3.95
N TYR A 257 -13.80 -2.77 -4.60
CA TYR A 257 -13.38 -1.53 -3.93
C TYR A 257 -14.40 -0.93 -2.93
N PRO A 258 -15.73 -1.07 -3.10
CA PRO A 258 -16.68 -0.68 -2.05
C PRO A 258 -16.48 -1.46 -0.74
N ALA A 259 -16.09 -2.75 -0.83
CA ALA A 259 -15.76 -3.55 0.34
C ALA A 259 -14.46 -3.07 0.99
N LEU A 260 -13.44 -2.77 0.18
CA LEU A 260 -12.21 -2.12 0.66
C LEU A 260 -12.51 -0.82 1.42
N CYS A 261 -13.34 0.05 0.86
CA CYS A 261 -13.69 1.33 1.50
C CYS A 261 -14.38 1.11 2.85
N ARG A 262 -15.26 0.10 2.99
CA ARG A 262 -15.85 -0.26 4.29
C ARG A 262 -14.80 -0.71 5.30
N ASP A 263 -13.85 -1.52 4.87
CA ASP A 263 -12.80 -2.03 5.75
C ASP A 263 -11.88 -0.87 6.20
N LEU A 264 -11.55 0.08 5.32
CA LEU A 264 -10.78 1.28 5.65
C LEU A 264 -11.50 2.18 6.66
N VAL A 265 -12.80 2.43 6.48
CA VAL A 265 -13.61 3.23 7.43
C VAL A 265 -13.58 2.59 8.83
N ARG A 266 -13.70 1.27 8.90
CA ARG A 266 -13.62 0.53 10.17
C ARG A 266 -12.24 0.58 10.80
N LEU A 267 -11.18 0.42 9.99
CA LEU A 267 -9.80 0.52 10.47
C LEU A 267 -9.49 1.92 10.99
N ASP A 268 -9.95 2.99 10.35
CA ASP A 268 -9.77 4.36 10.84
C ASP A 268 -10.52 4.60 12.16
N ALA A 269 -11.74 4.08 12.28
CA ALA A 269 -12.49 4.14 13.53
C ALA A 269 -11.74 3.42 14.67
N LEU A 270 -11.18 2.23 14.39
CA LEU A 270 -10.36 1.48 15.34
C LEU A 270 -9.09 2.24 15.73
N ARG A 271 -8.38 2.84 14.76
CA ARG A 271 -7.21 3.70 15.02
C ARG A 271 -7.56 4.87 15.94
N ASN A 272 -8.66 5.56 15.65
CA ASN A 272 -9.10 6.69 16.46
C ASN A 272 -9.50 6.27 17.88
N ALA A 273 -10.16 5.12 18.04
CA ALA A 273 -10.49 4.59 19.37
C ALA A 273 -9.23 4.29 20.20
N VAL A 274 -8.23 3.61 19.62
CA VAL A 274 -6.96 3.32 20.30
C VAL A 274 -6.20 4.60 20.65
N ARG A 275 -6.17 5.57 19.75
CA ARG A 275 -5.49 6.85 19.98
C ARG A 275 -6.17 7.66 21.08
N ALA A 276 -7.50 7.72 21.07
CA ALA A 276 -8.27 8.38 22.13
C ALA A 276 -8.03 7.73 23.50
N ALA A 277 -8.02 6.39 23.58
CA ALA A 277 -7.72 5.66 24.82
C ALA A 277 -6.30 5.94 25.35
N ARG A 278 -5.38 6.34 24.48
CA ARG A 278 -3.99 6.71 24.82
C ARG A 278 -3.78 8.22 24.97
N GLY A 279 -4.84 9.04 24.89
CA GLY A 279 -4.73 10.51 24.95
C GLY A 279 -3.98 11.14 23.77
N LEU A 280 -3.99 10.49 22.60
CA LEU A 280 -3.37 10.97 21.37
C LEU A 280 -4.42 11.62 20.46
N ASP A 281 -3.98 12.62 19.66
CA ASP A 281 -4.84 13.28 18.67
C ASP A 281 -5.47 12.28 17.69
N ALA A 282 -6.62 12.58 17.10
CA ALA A 282 -7.17 11.74 16.02
C ALA A 282 -6.23 11.67 14.81
N VAL A 283 -6.30 10.60 14.02
CA VAL A 283 -5.66 10.62 12.70
C VAL A 283 -6.38 11.59 11.77
N THR A 284 -5.67 12.14 10.79
CA THR A 284 -6.29 12.96 9.73
C THR A 284 -7.43 12.16 9.10
N PRO A 285 -8.65 12.71 9.04
CA PRO A 285 -9.78 12.00 8.47
C PRO A 285 -9.57 11.76 6.97
N ARG A 286 -10.06 10.61 6.50
CA ARG A 286 -10.19 10.33 5.07
C ARG A 286 -11.18 11.26 4.40
N ASP A 287 -11.09 11.31 3.07
CA ASP A 287 -12.07 12.01 2.25
C ASP A 287 -13.47 11.40 2.47
N PRO A 288 -14.51 12.24 2.72
CA PRO A 288 -15.89 11.78 2.93
C PRO A 288 -16.42 10.86 1.81
N LEU A 289 -15.96 11.06 0.57
CA LEU A 289 -16.37 10.24 -0.58
C LEU A 289 -16.07 8.75 -0.36
N ILE A 290 -15.04 8.41 0.43
CA ILE A 290 -14.71 7.02 0.77
C ILE A 290 -15.84 6.40 1.61
N ALA A 291 -16.42 7.14 2.55
CA ALA A 291 -17.56 6.67 3.35
C ALA A 291 -18.85 6.56 2.51
N GLU A 292 -19.03 7.47 1.55
CA GLU A 292 -20.16 7.43 0.61
C GLU A 292 -20.08 6.21 -0.31
N VAL A 293 -18.89 5.88 -0.83
CA VAL A 293 -18.66 4.64 -1.60
C VAL A 293 -18.84 3.40 -0.72
N ALA A 294 -18.35 3.44 0.52
CA ALA A 294 -18.47 2.32 1.47
C ALA A 294 -19.93 1.97 1.79
N SER A 295 -20.77 3.00 1.98
CA SER A 295 -22.21 2.88 2.26
C SER A 295 -23.07 2.61 1.03
N GLY A 296 -22.53 2.84 -0.17
CA GLY A 296 -23.27 2.73 -1.44
C GLY A 296 -24.06 3.98 -1.80
N ALA A 297 -23.87 5.09 -1.08
CA ALA A 297 -24.45 6.39 -1.43
C ALA A 297 -23.90 6.93 -2.76
N CYS A 298 -22.64 6.62 -3.07
CA CYS A 298 -22.00 6.92 -4.35
C CYS A 298 -21.68 5.65 -5.13
N ARG A 299 -22.11 5.58 -6.38
CA ARG A 299 -21.76 4.50 -7.29
C ARG A 299 -20.33 4.67 -7.78
N LEU A 300 -19.50 3.66 -7.52
CA LEU A 300 -18.11 3.66 -7.97
C LEU A 300 -17.98 3.32 -9.47
N ARG A 301 -17.16 4.10 -10.17
CA ARG A 301 -16.72 3.90 -11.56
C ARG A 301 -15.20 3.72 -11.60
N ILE A 302 -14.68 3.09 -12.64
CA ILE A 302 -13.23 2.95 -12.87
C ILE A 302 -12.80 3.97 -13.90
N ASP A 303 -11.75 4.73 -13.61
CA ASP A 303 -10.97 5.41 -14.62
C ASP A 303 -9.92 4.43 -15.18
N PRO A 304 -10.04 3.99 -16.45
CA PRO A 304 -9.08 3.07 -17.04
C PRO A 304 -7.75 3.75 -17.40
N GLU A 305 -7.65 5.08 -17.28
CA GLU A 305 -6.47 5.86 -17.63
C GLU A 305 -5.59 6.15 -16.39
N PRO A 306 -4.48 5.43 -16.20
CA PRO A 306 -3.59 5.70 -15.07
C PRO A 306 -2.93 7.07 -15.20
N ARG A 307 -2.75 7.73 -14.07
CA ARG A 307 -2.08 9.03 -13.97
C ARG A 307 -0.63 8.84 -13.57
N LEU A 308 0.28 9.54 -14.25
CA LEU A 308 1.69 9.56 -13.90
C LEU A 308 1.97 10.77 -13.00
N VAL A 309 2.33 10.52 -11.75
CA VAL A 309 2.77 11.53 -10.78
C VAL A 309 4.29 11.58 -10.78
N VAL A 310 4.86 12.71 -11.17
CA VAL A 310 6.30 12.96 -11.11
C VAL A 310 6.61 13.86 -9.91
N PHE A 311 7.61 13.51 -9.11
CA PHE A 311 7.96 14.24 -7.88
C PHE A 311 9.47 14.25 -7.61
N GLY A 312 9.91 14.97 -6.58
CA GLY A 312 11.31 15.02 -6.15
C GLY A 312 12.17 16.01 -6.95
N PHE A 313 11.59 17.14 -7.35
CA PHE A 313 12.26 18.20 -8.10
C PHE A 313 11.98 19.59 -7.52
N ASP A 314 12.86 20.56 -7.77
CA ASP A 314 12.68 21.98 -7.44
C ASP A 314 12.16 22.84 -8.59
N ALA A 315 11.94 24.13 -8.35
CA ALA A 315 11.38 25.07 -9.33
C ALA A 315 12.26 25.20 -10.59
N ASP A 316 13.59 25.21 -10.44
CA ASP A 316 14.51 25.32 -11.58
C ASP A 316 14.41 24.08 -12.48
N GLN A 317 14.37 22.90 -11.87
CA GLN A 317 14.15 21.66 -12.59
C GLN A 317 12.77 21.63 -13.26
N ARG A 318 11.73 22.07 -12.54
CA ARG A 318 10.35 22.17 -13.04
C ARG A 318 10.29 23.00 -14.30
N ASP A 319 10.87 24.20 -14.29
CA ASP A 319 10.73 25.18 -15.37
C ASP A 319 11.73 24.94 -16.51
N GLY A 320 12.72 24.06 -16.30
CA GLY A 320 13.71 23.63 -17.28
C GLY A 320 13.49 22.22 -17.83
N ALA A 321 14.45 21.33 -17.59
CA ALA A 321 14.51 20.01 -18.22
C ALA A 321 13.29 19.11 -17.91
N LEU A 322 12.69 19.25 -16.72
CA LEU A 322 11.53 18.44 -16.36
C LEU A 322 10.29 18.86 -17.16
N ARG A 323 10.09 20.16 -17.39
CA ARG A 323 8.98 20.66 -18.22
C ARG A 323 8.99 19.98 -19.58
N ALA A 324 10.14 20.01 -20.26
CA ALA A 324 10.30 19.37 -21.57
C ALA A 324 9.92 17.88 -21.53
N ILE A 325 10.38 17.14 -20.51
CA ILE A 325 10.03 15.72 -20.34
C ILE A 325 8.51 15.55 -20.12
N THR A 326 7.89 16.35 -19.24
CA THR A 326 6.46 16.18 -18.95
C THR A 326 5.57 16.62 -20.12
N ASP A 327 5.94 17.67 -20.84
CA ASP A 327 5.21 18.15 -22.03
C ASP A 327 5.31 17.13 -23.16
N ASP A 328 6.45 16.46 -23.28
CA ASP A 328 6.68 15.36 -24.21
C ASP A 328 5.76 14.16 -23.95
N LEU A 329 5.72 13.72 -22.69
CA LEU A 329 4.86 12.61 -22.25
C LEU A 329 3.37 12.93 -22.43
N ARG A 330 2.95 14.19 -22.18
CA ARG A 330 1.57 14.64 -22.40
C ARG A 330 1.24 14.76 -23.89
N GLY A 331 2.13 15.34 -24.68
CA GLY A 331 1.88 15.69 -26.07
C GLY A 331 2.07 14.50 -27.01
N ARG A 332 3.29 13.96 -27.09
CA ARG A 332 3.62 12.87 -28.04
C ARG A 332 3.06 11.51 -27.61
N HIS A 333 2.90 11.29 -26.31
CA HIS A 333 2.48 9.99 -25.76
C HIS A 333 1.11 10.01 -25.10
N SER A 334 0.43 11.16 -25.08
CA SER A 334 -0.94 11.31 -24.54
C SER A 334 -1.11 10.79 -23.11
N LEU A 335 -0.07 10.88 -22.28
CA LEU A 335 -0.14 10.45 -20.88
C LEU A 335 -0.71 11.56 -19.99
N GLN A 336 -1.49 11.16 -18.98
CA GLN A 336 -1.95 12.03 -17.91
C GLN A 336 -0.83 12.29 -16.89
N VAL A 337 -0.02 13.35 -17.09
CA VAL A 337 1.16 13.62 -16.24
C VAL A 337 0.95 14.80 -15.30
N TYR A 338 1.24 14.60 -14.01
CA TYR A 338 1.17 15.60 -12.93
C TYR A 338 2.54 15.76 -12.28
N ALA A 339 2.99 16.99 -12.10
CA ALA A 339 4.30 17.29 -11.53
C ALA A 339 4.11 17.97 -10.18
N VAL A 340 4.54 17.32 -9.08
CA VAL A 340 4.10 17.66 -7.71
C VAL A 340 5.22 18.27 -6.84
N GLY A 341 6.43 18.43 -7.40
CA GLY A 341 7.57 19.03 -6.70
C GLY A 341 8.15 18.12 -5.63
N ARG A 342 8.78 18.68 -4.59
CA ARG A 342 9.37 17.90 -3.50
C ARG A 342 8.30 17.50 -2.47
N PRO A 343 8.20 16.21 -2.10
CA PRO A 343 7.31 15.78 -1.03
C PRO A 343 7.90 16.18 0.33
N ASN A 344 7.68 17.44 0.72
CA ASN A 344 8.12 17.97 2.01
C ASN A 344 6.88 18.01 2.92
N GLY A 345 6.88 17.26 4.02
CA GLY A 345 5.90 17.31 5.12
C GLY A 345 4.51 17.89 4.82
N ARG A 346 3.52 16.99 4.65
CA ARG A 346 2.06 17.21 4.75
C ARG A 346 1.35 18.14 3.75
N THR A 347 2.02 18.91 2.88
CA THR A 347 1.32 19.99 2.14
C THR A 347 0.94 19.75 0.68
N THR A 348 1.30 18.62 0.05
CA THR A 348 0.97 18.42 -1.37
C THR A 348 0.10 17.18 -1.60
N ALA A 349 -1.22 17.39 -1.67
CA ALA A 349 -2.16 16.36 -2.11
C ALA A 349 -1.90 16.04 -3.59
N ALA A 350 -1.20 14.94 -3.85
CA ALA A 350 -0.71 14.58 -5.19
C ALA A 350 -1.73 13.83 -6.04
N PHE A 351 -2.68 13.16 -5.39
CA PHE A 351 -3.58 12.18 -6.01
C PHE A 351 -5.00 12.74 -6.20
N ARG A 352 -5.09 14.00 -6.63
CA ARG A 352 -6.34 14.71 -6.99
C ARG A 352 -6.23 15.32 -8.38
N ARG A 353 -7.35 15.77 -8.95
CA ARG A 353 -7.27 16.58 -10.17
C ARG A 353 -6.71 17.97 -9.82
N PRO A 354 -5.91 18.58 -10.70
CA PRO A 354 -5.43 19.96 -10.49
C PRO A 354 -6.54 21.02 -10.42
N SER A 355 -7.75 20.69 -10.87
CA SER A 355 -8.93 21.56 -10.80
C SER A 355 -9.67 21.49 -9.46
N ASP A 356 -9.33 20.53 -8.60
CA ASP A 356 -9.99 20.38 -7.31
C ASP A 356 -9.27 21.29 -6.30
N PRO A 357 -9.98 22.15 -5.55
CA PRO A 357 -9.36 22.98 -4.52
C PRO A 357 -8.66 22.09 -3.46
N VAL A 358 -7.49 22.55 -3.01
CA VAL A 358 -6.67 21.92 -1.95
C VAL A 358 -7.36 22.01 -0.61
#